data_AF-A0A6L8HZG4-F1
#
_entry.id   AF-A0A6L8HZG4-F1
#
_cell.length_a   1.000
_cell.length_b   1.000
_cell.length_c   1.000
_cell.angle_alpha   90.00
_cell.angle_beta   90.00
_cell.angle_gamma   90.00
#
_symmetry.space_group_name_H-M   'P 1'
#
loop_
_entity.id
_entity.type
_entity.pdbx_description
1 polymer ?
#
loop_
_entity_poly.entity_id
_entity_poly.type
_entity_poly.pdbx_seq_one_letter_code
_entity_poly.pdbx_strand_id
1 'polypeptide(L)'
;MKRAILNLEELSDKVLFETLSEGMPLIADNAVSHDETARRLYGIGELRASGIMRGFAEEEAAKVLILLDYVRCPKSSKQRRQVLKRFYGHVAKRIHAMACRYPNIASFAELSGMVERECLPWHLDGPNYADWIFPNSISQERERDLYVDYLRDVSDAKGECFWTVPFTPIQMPWGYRASECVMLVRSLSSAGALKSSGLAEIADFWRRFEPVPDTDRGELHDLIEATLKRLEPLHCGAVDETAERFIIKHWPFPLWPLSMRQPDPDNASLNHLREERRRTIARIEETEAKRDPPPAVSRAMVEDMSNAYAAWERDVEESAVRNGGSAGGEPRIRSHADRTSDLELASYAKLSDKLVSLSDEERVALVALGWFARGQIADWARAHEQAIDMTPSLCEVYQIGLGRHWLPGLDRWESIPAPFSPGQSYQY
;
A
#
# COMPACT_ATOMS: atom_id res chain seq x y z
N MET A 1 38.30 7.31 -6.19
CA MET A 1 37.42 8.46 -5.87
C MET A 1 36.81 8.22 -4.49
N LYS A 2 36.93 9.15 -3.52
CA LYS A 2 36.33 9.01 -2.18
C LYS A 2 34.97 9.72 -2.15
N ARG A 3 33.96 9.10 -1.54
CA ARG A 3 32.64 9.72 -1.32
C ARG A 3 32.79 10.85 -0.29
N ALA A 4 32.19 12.01 -0.56
CA ALA A 4 32.42 13.24 0.19
C ALA A 4 31.14 13.87 0.81
N ILE A 5 30.02 13.14 0.84
CA ILE A 5 28.74 13.70 1.36
C ILE A 5 28.85 14.20 2.81
N LEU A 6 29.73 13.59 3.62
CA LEU A 6 29.95 13.98 5.00
C LEU A 6 30.66 15.34 5.13
N ASN A 7 31.36 15.81 4.09
CA ASN A 7 32.02 17.11 4.09
C ASN A 7 30.99 18.27 4.14
N LEU A 8 29.72 18.01 3.81
CA LEU A 8 28.64 18.98 3.97
C LEU A 8 28.41 19.41 5.43
N GLU A 9 28.93 18.65 6.40
CA GLU A 9 28.89 19.00 7.83
C GLU A 9 29.77 20.21 8.17
N GLU A 10 30.83 20.43 7.40
CA GLU A 10 31.84 21.46 7.66
C GLU A 10 31.50 22.81 7.03
N LEU A 11 30.46 22.87 6.19
CA LEU A 11 30.09 24.06 5.44
C LEU A 11 29.25 25.04 6.28
N SER A 12 29.47 26.34 6.05
CA SER A 12 28.54 27.38 6.52
C SER A 12 27.20 27.27 5.78
N ASP A 13 26.11 27.78 6.36
CA ASP A 13 24.77 27.65 5.73
C ASP A 13 24.73 28.24 4.32
N LYS A 14 25.36 29.39 4.10
CA LYS A 14 25.42 30.02 2.78
C LYS A 14 26.04 29.08 1.74
N VAL A 15 27.24 28.56 2.03
CA VAL A 15 27.98 27.67 1.12
C VAL A 15 27.27 26.32 0.99
N LEU A 16 26.68 25.83 2.08
CA LEU A 16 25.89 24.61 2.09
C LEU A 16 24.69 24.73 1.14
N PHE A 17 23.90 25.80 1.25
CA PHE A 17 22.70 25.97 0.42
C PHE A 17 23.05 26.23 -1.04
N GLU A 18 24.13 26.95 -1.34
CA GLU A 18 24.68 27.07 -2.70
C GLU A 18 25.04 25.68 -3.25
N THR A 19 25.86 24.91 -2.51
CA THR A 19 26.29 23.55 -2.90
C THR A 19 25.11 22.60 -3.10
N LEU A 20 24.14 22.62 -2.20
CA LEU A 20 22.95 21.78 -2.28
C LEU A 20 22.05 22.20 -3.45
N SER A 21 21.93 23.50 -3.73
CA SER A 21 21.13 24.00 -4.85
C SER A 21 21.70 23.66 -6.22
N GLU A 22 22.99 23.35 -6.30
CA GLU A 22 23.60 22.79 -7.51
C GLU A 22 23.28 21.29 -7.64
N GLY A 23 23.39 20.53 -6.54
CA GLY A 23 23.29 19.07 -6.58
C GLY A 23 21.87 18.50 -6.53
N MET A 24 20.98 19.08 -5.73
CA MET A 24 19.62 18.55 -5.51
C MET A 24 18.75 18.57 -6.78
N PRO A 25 18.77 19.61 -7.64
CA PRO A 25 18.08 19.57 -8.92
C PRO A 25 18.56 18.45 -9.84
N LEU A 26 19.86 18.18 -9.90
CA LEU A 26 20.41 17.09 -10.71
C LEU A 26 19.92 15.71 -10.24
N ILE A 27 19.79 15.53 -8.92
CA ILE A 27 19.23 14.30 -8.33
C ILE A 27 17.74 14.20 -8.68
N ALA A 28 16.98 15.29 -8.56
CA ALA A 28 15.56 15.33 -8.89
C ALA A 28 15.31 15.00 -10.37
N ASP A 29 16.08 15.60 -11.29
CA ASP A 29 15.97 15.35 -12.72
C ASP A 29 16.29 13.88 -13.06
N ASN A 30 17.31 13.31 -12.42
CA ASN A 30 17.65 11.89 -12.60
C ASN A 30 16.53 10.97 -12.09
N ALA A 31 15.93 11.28 -10.94
CA ALA A 31 14.79 10.53 -10.40
C ALA A 31 13.58 10.58 -11.35
N VAL A 32 13.26 11.75 -11.90
CA VAL A 32 12.19 11.91 -12.90
C VAL A 32 12.49 11.10 -14.16
N SER A 33 13.72 11.14 -14.66
CA SER A 33 14.14 10.37 -15.84
C SER A 33 14.00 8.86 -15.63
N HIS A 34 14.33 8.36 -14.44
CA HIS A 34 14.12 6.95 -14.08
C HIS A 34 12.62 6.59 -14.02
N ASP A 35 11.77 7.43 -13.44
CA ASP A 35 10.31 7.19 -13.39
C ASP A 35 9.67 7.22 -14.79
N GLU A 36 10.12 8.13 -15.68
CA GLU A 36 9.70 8.16 -17.08
C GLU A 36 10.14 6.91 -17.85
N THR A 37 11.31 6.39 -17.53
CA THR A 37 11.80 5.14 -18.12
C THR A 37 11.00 3.94 -17.61
N ALA A 38 10.71 3.88 -16.31
CA ALA A 38 9.83 2.89 -15.73
C ALA A 38 8.45 2.89 -16.40
N ARG A 39 7.85 4.08 -16.58
CA ARG A 39 6.56 4.24 -17.28
C ARG A 39 6.59 3.71 -18.71
N ARG A 40 7.67 3.97 -19.46
CA ARG A 40 7.84 3.46 -20.83
C ARG A 40 7.94 1.94 -20.86
N LEU A 41 8.72 1.35 -19.96
CA LEU A 41 8.85 -0.11 -19.82
C LEU A 41 7.51 -0.76 -19.45
N TYR A 42 6.77 -0.15 -18.53
CA TYR A 42 5.41 -0.60 -18.19
C TYR A 42 4.49 -0.61 -19.41
N GLY A 43 4.54 0.46 -20.23
CA GLY A 43 3.71 0.62 -21.41
C GLY A 43 3.95 -0.44 -22.50
N ILE A 44 5.13 -1.06 -22.54
CA ILE A 44 5.47 -2.16 -23.46
C ILE A 44 5.35 -3.55 -22.82
N GLY A 45 4.85 -3.65 -21.57
CA GLY A 45 4.67 -4.92 -20.87
C GLY A 45 5.91 -5.44 -20.14
N GLU A 46 7.01 -4.68 -20.09
CA GLU A 46 8.25 -5.05 -19.38
C GLU A 46 8.14 -4.74 -17.88
N LEU A 47 7.22 -5.43 -17.20
CA LEU A 47 6.78 -5.10 -15.83
C LEU A 47 7.90 -5.20 -14.79
N ARG A 48 8.76 -6.22 -14.89
CA ARG A 48 9.90 -6.38 -13.99
C ARG A 48 10.91 -5.25 -14.16
N ALA A 49 11.31 -4.96 -15.41
CA ALA A 49 12.25 -3.87 -15.69
C ALA A 49 11.66 -2.52 -15.27
N SER A 50 10.36 -2.31 -15.46
CA SER A 50 9.63 -1.16 -14.93
C SER A 50 9.73 -1.07 -13.40
N GLY A 51 9.51 -2.17 -12.68
CA GLY A 51 9.61 -2.23 -11.22
C GLY A 51 11.00 -1.83 -10.72
N ILE A 52 12.04 -2.40 -11.32
CA ILE A 52 13.45 -2.07 -11.02
C ILE A 52 13.71 -0.57 -11.23
N MET A 53 13.32 -0.03 -12.39
CA MET A 53 13.54 1.39 -12.71
C MET A 53 12.76 2.32 -11.78
N ARG A 54 11.55 1.94 -11.38
CA ARG A 54 10.78 2.68 -10.36
C ARG A 54 11.50 2.68 -9.01
N GLY A 55 12.06 1.54 -8.59
CA GLY A 55 12.86 1.45 -7.37
C GLY A 55 14.07 2.38 -7.39
N PHE A 56 14.77 2.49 -8.52
CA PHE A 56 15.86 3.47 -8.67
C PHE A 56 15.37 4.92 -8.64
N ALA A 57 14.24 5.21 -9.28
CA ALA A 57 13.63 6.54 -9.24
C ALA A 57 13.32 6.97 -7.79
N GLU A 58 12.74 6.06 -7.00
CA GLU A 58 12.43 6.27 -5.58
C GLU A 58 13.68 6.51 -4.73
N GLU A 59 14.71 5.69 -4.92
CA GLU A 59 15.98 5.85 -4.20
C GLU A 59 16.69 7.17 -4.53
N GLU A 60 16.63 7.62 -5.77
CA GLU A 60 17.20 8.91 -6.17
C GLU A 60 16.38 10.07 -5.61
N ALA A 61 15.04 10.04 -5.73
CA ALA A 61 14.18 11.05 -5.13
C ALA A 61 14.37 11.16 -3.61
N ALA A 62 14.48 10.02 -2.92
CA ALA A 62 14.70 9.97 -1.48
C ALA A 62 16.00 10.66 -1.03
N LYS A 63 17.04 10.72 -1.87
CA LYS A 63 18.26 11.50 -1.55
C LYS A 63 17.95 12.99 -1.39
N VAL A 64 17.05 13.54 -2.21
CA VAL A 64 16.61 14.93 -2.09
C VAL A 64 15.93 15.13 -0.73
N LEU A 65 15.04 14.21 -0.34
CA LEU A 65 14.36 14.30 0.96
C LEU A 65 15.32 14.15 2.15
N ILE A 66 16.32 13.27 2.06
CA ILE A 66 17.38 13.14 3.07
C ILE A 66 18.17 14.46 3.21
N LEU A 67 18.50 15.11 2.10
CA LEU A 67 19.19 16.40 2.12
C LEU A 67 18.30 17.53 2.65
N LEU A 68 17.00 17.52 2.36
CA LEU A 68 16.04 18.44 2.98
C LEU A 68 15.95 18.21 4.49
N ASP A 69 15.92 16.97 4.94
CA ASP A 69 15.94 16.65 6.37
C ASP A 69 17.24 17.11 7.03
N TYR A 70 18.37 17.05 6.34
CA TYR A 70 19.62 17.63 6.83
C TYR A 70 19.54 19.16 6.95
N VAL A 71 18.87 19.83 6.02
CA VAL A 71 18.61 21.28 6.06
C VAL A 71 17.69 21.65 7.22
N ARG A 72 16.62 20.87 7.44
CA ARG A 72 15.64 21.01 8.53
C ARG A 72 16.21 20.68 9.91
N CYS A 73 17.16 19.76 9.99
CA CYS A 73 17.75 19.30 11.24
C CYS A 73 18.46 20.47 11.97
N PRO A 74 18.18 20.73 13.26
CA PRO A 74 18.89 21.76 14.02
C PRO A 74 20.41 21.53 13.99
N LYS A 75 21.20 22.61 13.89
CA LYS A 75 22.67 22.50 13.85
C LYS A 75 23.28 21.87 15.11
N SER A 76 22.62 22.04 16.25
CA SER A 76 23.01 21.46 17.55
C SER A 76 22.66 19.97 17.66
N SER A 77 21.86 19.42 16.74
CA SER A 77 21.39 18.04 16.84
C SER A 77 22.52 17.05 16.57
N LYS A 78 22.67 16.08 17.48
CA LYS A 78 23.60 14.95 17.31
C LYS A 78 23.24 14.04 16.13
N GLN A 79 22.00 14.12 15.63
CA GLN A 79 21.53 13.32 14.49
C GLN A 79 21.97 13.87 13.14
N ARG A 80 22.44 15.13 13.08
CA ARG A 80 22.77 15.82 11.83
C ARG A 80 23.73 15.03 10.93
N ARG A 81 24.81 14.49 11.51
CA ARG A 81 25.74 13.61 10.79
C ARG A 81 25.11 12.28 10.36
N GLN A 82 24.21 11.74 11.18
CA GLN A 82 23.54 10.48 10.88
C GLN A 82 22.59 10.62 9.69
N VAL A 83 21.95 11.78 9.52
CA VAL A 83 21.15 12.08 8.32
C VAL A 83 22.01 11.98 7.06
N LEU A 84 23.22 12.57 7.04
CA LEU A 84 24.10 12.47 5.87
C LEU A 84 24.55 11.04 5.57
N LYS A 85 24.73 10.18 6.59
CA LYS A 85 25.06 8.76 6.37
C LYS A 85 23.93 8.00 5.67
N ARG A 86 22.67 8.41 5.85
CA ARG A 86 21.50 7.80 5.18
C ARG A 86 21.55 7.97 3.66
N PHE A 87 22.24 8.99 3.16
CA PHE A 87 22.31 9.31 1.73
C PHE A 87 22.76 8.12 0.84
N TYR A 88 23.57 7.22 1.37
CA TYR A 88 24.02 6.01 0.65
C TYR A 88 23.31 4.72 1.08
N GLY A 89 22.53 4.74 2.17
CA GLY A 89 21.82 3.57 2.68
C GLY A 89 20.51 3.34 1.92
N HIS A 90 20.36 2.18 1.28
CA HIS A 90 19.17 1.86 0.51
C HIS A 90 17.90 1.81 1.38
N VAL A 91 17.99 1.20 2.57
CA VAL A 91 16.86 1.14 3.53
C VAL A 91 16.42 2.53 3.95
N ALA A 92 17.35 3.40 4.32
CA ALA A 92 17.01 4.76 4.70
C ALA A 92 16.33 5.53 3.57
N LYS A 93 16.79 5.37 2.32
CA LYS A 93 16.13 5.98 1.15
C LYS A 93 14.71 5.43 0.96
N ARG A 94 14.53 4.12 1.06
CA ARG A 94 13.22 3.48 0.93
C ARG A 94 12.26 3.88 2.05
N ILE A 95 12.75 4.08 3.28
CA ILE A 95 11.95 4.64 4.38
C ILE A 95 11.48 6.06 4.06
N HIS A 96 12.33 6.91 3.47
CA HIS A 96 11.90 8.26 3.03
C HIS A 96 10.86 8.18 1.91
N ALA A 97 11.05 7.27 0.94
CA ALA A 97 10.08 7.07 -0.14
C ALA A 97 8.75 6.54 0.39
N MET A 98 8.79 5.59 1.32
CA MET A 98 7.64 5.04 2.02
C MET A 98 6.86 6.13 2.74
N ALA A 99 7.52 6.99 3.51
CA ALA A 99 6.85 8.06 4.26
C ALA A 99 6.00 8.98 3.35
N CYS A 100 6.37 9.16 2.09
CA CYS A 100 5.59 9.94 1.11
C CYS A 100 4.29 9.24 0.65
N ARG A 101 4.21 7.92 0.79
CA ARG A 101 3.05 7.10 0.37
C ARG A 101 1.91 7.11 1.39
N TYR A 102 2.16 7.57 2.61
CA TYR A 102 1.19 7.58 3.70
C TYR A 102 0.79 9.02 4.08
N PRO A 103 -0.02 9.71 3.24
CA PRO A 103 -0.42 11.09 3.49
C PRO A 103 -1.36 11.27 4.70
N ASN A 104 -1.90 10.16 5.22
CA ASN A 104 -2.92 10.12 6.27
C ASN A 104 -2.36 9.66 7.63
N ILE A 105 -1.04 9.63 7.82
CA ILE A 105 -0.46 9.38 9.15
C ILE A 105 -0.97 10.46 10.11
N ALA A 106 -1.57 10.03 11.22
CA ALA A 106 -2.24 10.91 12.17
C ALA A 106 -1.25 11.69 13.04
N SER A 107 -0.15 11.07 13.44
CA SER A 107 0.84 11.68 14.34
C SER A 107 2.27 11.23 14.06
N PHE A 108 3.23 11.96 14.64
CA PHE A 108 4.64 11.57 14.58
C PHE A 108 4.92 10.24 15.30
N ALA A 109 4.17 9.90 16.37
CA ALA A 109 4.27 8.60 17.03
C ALA A 109 3.95 7.43 16.09
N GLU A 110 2.88 7.56 15.29
CA GLU A 110 2.50 6.55 14.30
C GLU A 110 3.60 6.38 13.24
N LEU A 111 4.14 7.50 12.72
CA LEU A 111 5.28 7.45 11.81
C LEU A 111 6.51 6.80 12.43
N SER A 112 6.85 7.12 13.69
CA SER A 112 7.98 6.51 14.39
C SER A 112 7.81 4.99 14.49
N GLY A 113 6.63 4.52 14.92
CA GLY A 113 6.33 3.10 15.00
C GLY A 113 6.40 2.39 13.65
N MET A 114 5.94 3.05 12.58
CA MET A 114 6.11 2.55 11.21
C MET A 114 7.59 2.43 10.84
N VAL A 115 8.37 3.50 11.03
CA VAL A 115 9.81 3.49 10.70
C VAL A 115 10.58 2.45 11.50
N GLU A 116 10.26 2.29 12.78
CA GLU A 116 10.87 1.28 13.66
C GLU A 116 10.62 -0.14 13.13
N ARG A 117 9.35 -0.47 12.81
CA ARG A 117 8.98 -1.76 12.22
C ARG A 117 9.74 -2.02 10.92
N GLU A 118 9.84 -1.00 10.07
CA GLU A 118 10.51 -1.08 8.77
C GLU A 118 12.04 -1.08 8.86
N CYS A 119 12.61 -0.85 10.05
CA CYS A 119 14.04 -1.05 10.30
C CYS A 119 14.35 -2.47 10.79
N LEU A 120 13.36 -3.23 11.27
CA LEU A 120 13.57 -4.59 11.77
C LEU A 120 13.83 -5.56 10.61
N PRO A 121 14.82 -6.46 10.72
CA PRO A 121 15.15 -7.43 9.66
C PRO A 121 14.03 -8.45 9.42
N TRP A 122 13.20 -8.71 10.43
CA TRP A 122 12.02 -9.56 10.35
C TRP A 122 10.88 -8.97 11.15
N HIS A 123 9.65 -9.27 10.74
CA HIS A 123 8.44 -8.94 11.49
C HIS A 123 7.44 -10.08 11.38
N LEU A 124 6.51 -10.12 12.33
CA LEU A 124 5.34 -10.98 12.25
C LEU A 124 4.27 -10.29 11.41
N ASP A 125 3.61 -11.06 10.56
CA ASP A 125 2.47 -10.60 9.76
C ASP A 125 1.50 -11.77 9.52
N GLY A 126 0.31 -11.45 9.02
CA GLY A 126 -0.75 -12.39 8.69
C GLY A 126 -2.11 -11.98 9.25
N PRO A 127 -3.20 -12.68 8.88
CA PRO A 127 -4.55 -12.41 9.34
C PRO A 127 -4.70 -12.24 10.85
N ASN A 128 -3.88 -12.94 11.64
CA ASN A 128 -3.86 -12.89 13.10
C ASN A 128 -2.65 -12.13 13.66
N TYR A 129 -1.95 -11.34 12.82
CA TYR A 129 -0.74 -10.58 13.14
C TYR A 129 0.44 -11.42 13.66
N ALA A 130 0.41 -12.75 13.46
CA ALA A 130 1.44 -13.67 13.95
C ALA A 130 1.60 -14.95 13.12
N ASP A 131 0.93 -15.07 11.98
CA ASP A 131 0.87 -16.34 11.25
C ASP A 131 2.17 -16.66 10.53
N TRP A 132 2.91 -15.62 10.13
CA TRP A 132 4.13 -15.74 9.33
C TRP A 132 5.22 -14.79 9.83
N ILE A 133 6.46 -15.23 9.69
CA ILE A 133 7.63 -14.38 9.89
C ILE A 133 8.07 -13.94 8.51
N PHE A 134 7.92 -12.64 8.22
CA PHE A 134 8.41 -12.07 6.98
C PHE A 134 9.75 -11.38 7.19
N PRO A 135 10.67 -11.55 6.24
CA PRO A 135 11.82 -10.66 6.14
C PRO A 135 11.36 -9.24 5.82
N ASN A 136 12.19 -8.27 6.20
CA ASN A 136 11.96 -6.86 5.93
C ASN A 136 11.74 -6.61 4.42
N SER A 137 10.54 -6.14 4.07
CA SER A 137 10.15 -5.89 2.68
C SER A 137 11.01 -4.81 2.04
N ILE A 138 11.33 -3.74 2.77
CA ILE A 138 12.20 -2.65 2.30
C ILE A 138 13.59 -3.15 1.88
N SER A 139 14.16 -4.08 2.65
CA SER A 139 15.47 -4.66 2.36
C SER A 139 15.39 -5.67 1.21
N GLN A 140 14.34 -6.52 1.20
CA GLN A 140 14.22 -7.59 0.20
C GLN A 140 13.76 -7.13 -1.17
N GLU A 141 12.84 -6.18 -1.28
CA GLU A 141 12.20 -5.83 -2.56
C GLU A 141 13.22 -5.48 -3.65
N ARG A 142 14.30 -4.76 -3.28
CA ARG A 142 15.36 -4.42 -4.25
C ARG A 142 16.05 -5.66 -4.80
N GLU A 143 16.39 -6.60 -3.92
CA GLU A 143 17.13 -7.81 -4.28
C GLU A 143 16.22 -8.80 -4.99
N ARG A 144 14.99 -8.94 -4.50
CA ARG A 144 13.93 -9.80 -5.05
C ARG A 144 13.61 -9.48 -6.51
N ASP A 145 13.70 -8.22 -6.92
CA ASP A 145 13.40 -7.84 -8.30
C ASP A 145 14.61 -8.06 -9.25
N LEU A 146 15.82 -8.16 -8.70
CA LEU A 146 17.08 -8.19 -9.46
C LEU A 146 17.72 -9.57 -9.54
N TYR A 147 17.66 -10.37 -8.47
CA TYR A 147 18.50 -11.54 -8.30
C TYR A 147 17.69 -12.82 -8.12
N VAL A 148 18.23 -13.90 -8.67
CA VAL A 148 17.93 -15.28 -8.25
C VAL A 148 18.75 -15.51 -6.99
N ASP A 149 18.11 -16.04 -5.94
CA ASP A 149 18.79 -16.30 -4.67
C ASP A 149 18.49 -17.71 -4.14
N TYR A 150 19.34 -18.20 -3.25
CA TYR A 150 19.14 -19.47 -2.54
C TYR A 150 18.83 -19.18 -1.08
N LEU A 151 17.54 -19.17 -0.77
CA LEU A 151 17.04 -18.76 0.53
C LEU A 151 16.77 -19.97 1.42
N ARG A 152 16.88 -19.75 2.73
CA ARG A 152 16.38 -20.66 3.75
C ARG A 152 15.03 -20.13 4.22
N ASP A 153 14.02 -21.00 4.25
CA ASP A 153 12.75 -20.66 4.87
C ASP A 153 12.97 -20.45 6.38
N VAL A 154 12.78 -19.22 6.84
CA VAL A 154 12.91 -18.86 8.26
C VAL A 154 11.63 -19.12 9.04
N SER A 155 10.50 -19.31 8.36
CA SER A 155 9.19 -19.61 8.93
C SER A 155 9.01 -21.10 9.24
N ASP A 156 9.67 -21.98 8.49
CA ASP A 156 9.68 -23.43 8.76
C ASP A 156 10.73 -23.80 9.82
N ALA A 157 10.33 -24.65 10.77
CA ALA A 157 11.20 -25.22 11.79
C ALA A 157 12.28 -26.14 11.20
N LYS A 158 12.01 -26.77 10.05
CA LYS A 158 13.00 -27.59 9.33
C LYS A 158 14.01 -26.76 8.55
N GLY A 159 13.68 -25.50 8.27
CA GLY A 159 14.54 -24.55 7.57
C GLY A 159 14.94 -25.03 6.18
N GLU A 160 13.97 -25.51 5.40
CA GLU A 160 14.20 -25.96 4.03
C GLU A 160 14.79 -24.82 3.18
N CYS A 161 15.65 -25.18 2.23
CA CYS A 161 16.28 -24.23 1.33
C CYS A 161 15.68 -24.35 -0.08
N PHE A 162 15.48 -23.21 -0.73
CA PHE A 162 14.89 -23.15 -2.06
C PHE A 162 15.49 -22.01 -2.90
N TRP A 163 15.46 -22.19 -4.21
CA TRP A 163 15.83 -21.13 -5.15
C TRP A 163 14.64 -20.20 -5.37
N THR A 164 14.88 -18.89 -5.33
CA THR A 164 13.90 -17.87 -5.72
C THR A 164 14.14 -17.43 -7.16
N VAL A 165 13.07 -17.03 -7.82
CA VAL A 165 13.15 -16.31 -9.10
C VAL A 165 12.78 -14.85 -8.86
N PRO A 166 13.33 -13.92 -9.66
CA PRO A 166 12.97 -12.52 -9.56
C PRO A 166 11.47 -12.31 -9.66
N PHE A 167 10.93 -11.46 -8.80
CA PHE A 167 9.50 -11.17 -8.79
C PHE A 167 9.10 -10.42 -10.07
N THR A 168 8.04 -10.90 -10.72
CA THR A 168 7.40 -10.19 -11.84
C THR A 168 6.07 -9.63 -11.36
N PRO A 169 5.92 -8.29 -11.30
CA PRO A 169 4.66 -7.68 -10.89
C PRO A 169 3.52 -8.05 -11.83
N ILE A 170 2.30 -8.10 -11.30
CA ILE A 170 1.09 -8.23 -12.12
C ILE A 170 0.78 -6.85 -12.73
N GLN A 171 0.37 -6.84 -14.01
CA GLN A 171 -0.08 -5.62 -14.66
C GLN A 171 -1.38 -5.15 -14.00
N MET A 172 -1.38 -3.93 -13.48
CA MET A 172 -2.56 -3.38 -12.82
C MET A 172 -3.52 -2.78 -13.86
N PRO A 173 -4.85 -2.97 -13.71
CA PRO A 173 -5.85 -2.43 -14.64
C PRO A 173 -5.84 -0.90 -14.75
N TRP A 174 -5.39 -0.20 -13.71
CA TRP A 174 -5.31 1.26 -13.66
C TRP A 174 -3.99 1.84 -14.19
N GLY A 175 -3.14 1.02 -14.81
CA GLY A 175 -1.91 1.46 -15.46
C GLY A 175 -0.78 1.86 -14.50
N TYR A 176 0.28 2.44 -15.08
CA TYR A 176 1.45 2.92 -14.33
C TYR A 176 1.09 4.14 -13.49
N ARG A 177 1.40 4.09 -12.19
CA ARG A 177 1.37 5.24 -11.30
C ARG A 177 2.79 5.68 -10.97
N ALA A 178 3.08 6.96 -11.20
CA ALA A 178 4.34 7.57 -10.79
C ALA A 178 4.51 7.46 -9.28
N SER A 179 5.76 7.34 -8.83
CA SER A 179 6.04 7.29 -7.40
C SER A 179 5.71 8.61 -6.71
N GLU A 180 5.02 8.54 -5.57
CA GLU A 180 4.66 9.69 -4.74
C GLU A 180 5.91 10.46 -4.27
N CYS A 181 7.01 9.74 -4.01
CA CYS A 181 8.29 10.35 -3.63
C CYS A 181 8.88 11.16 -4.79
N VAL A 182 8.86 10.63 -6.02
CA VAL A 182 9.34 11.31 -7.22
C VAL A 182 8.46 12.52 -7.53
N MET A 183 7.15 12.36 -7.47
CA MET A 183 6.19 13.45 -7.66
C MET A 183 6.38 14.56 -6.63
N LEU A 184 6.57 14.22 -5.35
CA LEU A 184 6.83 15.20 -4.30
C LEU A 184 8.10 15.99 -4.58
N VAL A 185 9.20 15.31 -4.88
CA VAL A 185 10.48 15.96 -5.18
C VAL A 185 10.38 16.88 -6.40
N ARG A 186 9.67 16.45 -7.45
CA ARG A 186 9.40 17.29 -8.61
C ARG A 186 8.59 18.53 -8.23
N SER A 187 7.53 18.38 -7.44
CA SER A 187 6.71 19.49 -6.97
C SER A 187 7.51 20.46 -6.10
N LEU A 188 8.32 19.96 -5.16
CA LEU A 188 9.22 20.77 -4.34
C LEU A 188 10.25 21.54 -5.19
N SER A 189 10.80 20.91 -6.22
CA SER A 189 11.68 21.57 -7.18
C SER A 189 10.97 22.72 -7.89
N SER A 190 9.75 22.49 -8.41
CA SER A 190 8.96 23.53 -9.07
C SER A 190 8.55 24.68 -8.14
N ALA A 191 8.32 24.38 -6.85
CA ALA A 191 8.04 25.39 -5.82
C ALA A 191 9.28 26.18 -5.37
N GLY A 192 10.46 25.92 -5.97
CA GLY A 192 11.70 26.61 -5.61
C GLY A 192 12.34 26.15 -4.31
N ALA A 193 11.83 25.09 -3.67
CA ALA A 193 12.36 24.57 -2.40
C ALA A 193 13.82 24.09 -2.53
N LEU A 194 14.26 23.72 -3.73
CA LEU A 194 15.61 23.22 -3.99
C LEU A 194 16.61 24.32 -4.39
N LYS A 195 16.18 25.60 -4.46
CA LYS A 195 17.07 26.74 -4.70
C LYS A 195 17.76 27.17 -3.41
N SER A 196 18.91 27.83 -3.51
CA SER A 196 19.66 28.30 -2.34
C SER A 196 18.81 29.19 -1.42
N SER A 197 18.01 30.11 -1.98
CA SER A 197 17.07 30.93 -1.21
C SER A 197 15.94 30.12 -0.56
N GLY A 198 15.36 29.14 -1.28
CA GLY A 198 14.33 28.26 -0.73
C GLY A 198 14.84 27.38 0.41
N LEU A 199 16.06 26.84 0.28
CA LEU A 199 16.72 26.09 1.35
C LEU A 199 16.98 26.96 2.59
N ALA A 200 17.31 28.24 2.40
CA ALA A 200 17.46 29.18 3.50
C ALA A 200 16.16 29.42 4.27
N GLU A 201 15.03 29.61 3.56
CA GLU A 201 13.71 29.76 4.18
C GLU A 201 13.28 28.49 4.92
N ILE A 202 13.48 27.32 4.30
CA ILE A 202 13.19 26.02 4.93
C ILE A 202 14.04 25.85 6.19
N ALA A 203 15.34 26.17 6.13
CA ALA A 203 16.21 26.08 7.29
C ALA A 203 15.78 27.01 8.42
N ASP A 204 15.49 28.28 8.12
CA ASP A 204 15.07 29.26 9.13
C ASP A 204 13.80 28.83 9.86
N PHE A 205 12.84 28.28 9.11
CA PHE A 205 11.54 27.91 9.63
C PHE A 205 11.53 26.53 10.32
N TRP A 206 12.02 25.50 9.63
CA TRP A 206 11.91 24.11 10.10
C TRP A 206 12.91 23.75 11.20
N ARG A 207 14.07 24.42 11.32
CA ARG A 207 15.03 24.11 12.40
C ARG A 207 14.52 24.48 13.79
N ARG A 208 13.42 25.24 13.88
CA ARG A 208 12.74 25.57 15.13
C ARG A 208 11.65 24.57 15.50
N PHE A 209 11.32 23.67 14.57
CA PHE A 209 10.32 22.65 14.73
C PHE A 209 11.00 21.29 14.98
N GLU A 210 10.76 20.73 16.16
CA GLU A 210 11.13 19.37 16.50
C GLU A 210 9.84 18.60 16.73
N PRO A 211 9.50 17.61 15.87
CA PRO A 211 8.29 16.85 16.08
C PRO A 211 8.45 16.00 17.34
N VAL A 212 7.42 16.03 18.18
CA VAL A 212 7.26 15.16 19.35
C VAL A 212 6.21 14.10 19.05
N PRO A 213 6.12 12.99 19.82
CA PRO A 213 5.18 11.91 19.51
C PRO A 213 3.73 12.36 19.25
N ASP A 214 3.26 13.35 20.00
CA ASP A 214 1.90 13.87 19.91
C ASP A 214 1.70 14.91 18.80
N THR A 215 2.76 15.32 18.09
CA THR A 215 2.62 16.26 16.97
C THR A 215 1.76 15.63 15.89
N ASP A 216 0.63 16.28 15.61
CA ASP A 216 -0.38 15.75 14.71
C ASP A 216 -0.19 16.19 13.26
N ARG A 217 -0.98 15.60 12.37
CA ARG A 217 -0.96 15.90 10.94
C ARG A 217 -1.39 17.34 10.61
N GLY A 218 -2.26 17.93 11.42
CA GLY A 218 -2.72 19.32 11.27
C GLY A 218 -1.60 20.32 11.53
N GLU A 219 -0.83 20.13 12.61
CA GLU A 219 0.36 20.95 12.89
C GLU A 219 1.38 20.90 11.75
N LEU A 220 1.61 19.69 11.20
CA LEU A 220 2.49 19.52 10.04
C LEU A 220 1.91 20.21 8.79
N HIS A 221 0.61 20.12 8.57
CA HIS A 221 -0.07 20.77 7.45
C HIS A 221 0.10 22.29 7.50
N ASP A 222 -0.15 22.91 8.66
CA ASP A 222 0.03 24.34 8.89
C ASP A 222 1.49 24.78 8.66
N LEU A 223 2.45 23.95 9.10
CA LEU A 223 3.87 24.17 8.87
C LEU A 223 4.22 24.12 7.38
N ILE A 224 3.65 23.17 6.61
CA ILE A 224 3.88 23.06 5.18
C ILE A 224 3.29 24.26 4.43
N GLU A 225 2.04 24.64 4.73
CA GLU A 225 1.41 25.82 4.11
C GLU A 225 2.19 27.11 4.39
N ALA A 226 2.60 27.32 5.64
CA ALA A 226 3.42 28.47 6.03
C ALA A 226 4.77 28.47 5.29
N THR A 227 5.36 27.29 5.08
CA THR A 227 6.59 27.16 4.28
C THR A 227 6.35 27.57 2.82
N LEU A 228 5.27 27.10 2.21
CA LEU A 228 4.95 27.39 0.80
C LEU A 228 4.71 28.89 0.58
N LYS A 229 4.02 29.58 1.51
CA LYS A 229 3.85 31.04 1.48
C LYS A 229 5.18 31.79 1.52
N ARG A 230 6.20 31.27 2.21
CA ARG A 230 7.56 31.87 2.23
C ARG A 230 8.36 31.58 0.95
N LEU A 231 8.04 30.49 0.26
CA LEU A 231 8.68 30.14 -1.02
C LEU A 231 8.08 30.89 -2.21
N GLU A 232 6.81 31.32 -2.12
CA GLU A 232 6.08 32.00 -3.20
C GLU A 232 6.85 33.17 -3.87
N PRO A 233 7.49 34.08 -3.12
CA PRO A 233 8.23 35.21 -3.72
C PRO A 233 9.53 34.80 -4.42
N LEU A 234 10.01 33.57 -4.19
CA LEU A 234 11.35 33.11 -4.58
C LEU A 234 11.38 32.34 -5.91
N HIS A 235 10.23 32.12 -6.53
CA HIS A 235 10.14 31.49 -7.84
C HIS A 235 9.48 32.41 -8.87
N CYS A 236 9.95 32.33 -10.12
CA CYS A 236 9.41 33.15 -11.21
C CYS A 236 8.15 32.49 -11.77
N GLY A 237 6.98 32.88 -11.27
CA GLY A 237 5.66 32.42 -11.74
C GLY A 237 4.96 31.52 -10.73
N ALA A 238 3.63 31.58 -10.60
CA ALA A 238 2.87 30.85 -9.58
C ALA A 238 3.22 29.35 -9.53
N VAL A 239 3.31 28.77 -8.33
CA VAL A 239 3.35 27.30 -8.19
C VAL A 239 2.06 26.77 -8.82
N ASP A 240 2.17 25.72 -9.63
CA ASP A 240 0.99 24.99 -10.09
C ASP A 240 0.19 24.53 -8.87
N GLU A 241 -1.09 24.92 -8.78
CA GLU A 241 -2.00 24.56 -7.69
C GLU A 241 -2.05 23.05 -7.46
N THR A 242 -1.83 22.26 -8.53
CA THR A 242 -1.72 20.80 -8.43
C THR A 242 -0.45 20.37 -7.68
N ALA A 243 0.69 21.00 -7.96
CA ALA A 243 1.95 20.74 -7.28
C ALA A 243 1.87 21.16 -5.80
N GLU A 244 1.28 22.31 -5.51
CA GLU A 244 1.06 22.80 -4.15
C GLU A 244 0.21 21.83 -3.32
N ARG A 245 -0.97 21.45 -3.82
CA ARG A 245 -1.83 20.45 -3.15
C ARG A 245 -1.11 19.13 -2.94
N PHE A 246 -0.28 18.72 -3.91
CA PHE A 246 0.50 17.50 -3.79
C PHE A 246 1.55 17.59 -2.68
N ILE A 247 2.26 18.72 -2.57
CA ILE A 247 3.24 18.96 -1.48
C ILE A 247 2.55 18.91 -0.12
N ILE A 248 1.46 19.66 0.05
CA ILE A 248 0.68 19.69 1.30
C ILE A 248 0.28 18.28 1.72
N LYS A 249 -0.22 17.49 0.76
CA LYS A 249 -0.69 16.13 1.02
C LYS A 249 0.44 15.13 1.29
N HIS A 250 1.58 15.23 0.61
CA HIS A 250 2.58 14.16 0.57
C HIS A 250 3.91 14.49 1.24
N TRP A 251 4.18 15.74 1.68
CA TRP A 251 5.40 16.05 2.41
C TRP A 251 5.34 15.44 3.83
N PRO A 252 6.18 14.41 4.14
CA PRO A 252 6.12 13.78 5.45
C PRO A 252 6.71 14.67 6.56
N PHE A 253 6.45 14.28 7.81
CA PHE A 253 7.22 14.75 8.96
C PHE A 253 8.73 14.60 8.70
N PRO A 254 9.57 15.46 9.30
CA PRO A 254 11.00 15.28 9.20
C PRO A 254 11.41 13.98 9.89
N LEU A 255 12.20 13.16 9.21
CA LEU A 255 12.68 11.87 9.70
C LEU A 255 14.05 11.98 10.39
N TRP A 256 14.67 13.17 10.40
CA TRP A 256 15.94 13.40 11.08
C TRP A 256 15.96 12.98 12.57
N PRO A 257 14.86 13.09 13.36
CA PRO A 257 14.89 12.66 14.76
C PRO A 257 14.91 11.13 14.92
N LEU A 258 14.36 10.41 13.95
CA LEU A 258 14.16 8.96 14.04
C LEU A 258 15.46 8.19 13.83
N SER A 259 15.63 7.10 14.56
CA SER A 259 16.72 6.15 14.32
C SER A 259 16.35 5.21 13.18
N MET A 260 17.15 5.19 12.11
CA MET A 260 17.02 4.22 11.00
C MET A 260 18.11 3.15 11.08
N ARG A 261 18.51 2.76 12.30
CA ARG A 261 19.52 1.73 12.50
C ARG A 261 18.86 0.37 12.31
N GLN A 262 19.31 -0.36 11.31
CA GLN A 262 18.99 -1.78 11.22
C GLN A 262 19.82 -2.53 12.26
N PRO A 263 19.19 -3.27 13.19
CA PRO A 263 19.93 -4.18 14.04
C PRO A 263 20.55 -5.29 13.18
N ASP A 264 21.68 -5.83 13.62
CA ASP A 264 22.27 -6.96 12.94
C ASP A 264 21.28 -8.14 12.98
N PRO A 265 21.04 -8.84 11.86
CA PRO A 265 20.17 -9.99 11.83
C PRO A 265 20.77 -11.10 12.70
N ASP A 266 20.27 -11.25 13.92
CA ASP A 266 20.72 -12.29 14.85
C ASP A 266 19.66 -13.38 15.07
N ASN A 267 20.14 -14.58 15.38
CA ASN A 267 19.27 -15.73 15.66
C ASN A 267 18.42 -15.51 16.92
N ALA A 268 18.84 -14.64 17.84
CA ALA A 268 18.10 -14.35 19.06
C ALA A 268 16.80 -13.62 18.76
N SER A 269 16.83 -12.58 17.92
CA SER A 269 15.65 -11.83 17.48
C SER A 269 14.70 -12.70 16.66
N LEU A 270 15.25 -13.52 15.75
CA LEU A 270 14.43 -14.45 14.97
C LEU A 270 13.76 -15.53 15.86
N ASN A 271 14.49 -16.07 16.85
CA ASN A 271 13.94 -17.05 17.79
C ASN A 271 12.89 -16.42 18.71
N HIS A 272 13.04 -15.15 19.07
CA HIS A 272 12.03 -14.41 19.81
C HIS A 272 10.72 -14.32 19.00
N LEU A 273 10.78 -13.93 17.72
CA LEU A 273 9.60 -13.89 16.84
C LEU A 273 8.97 -15.28 16.65
N ARG A 274 9.77 -16.35 16.55
CA ARG A 274 9.26 -17.73 16.47
C ARG A 274 8.53 -18.16 17.74
N GLU A 275 8.99 -17.72 18.90
CA GLU A 275 8.35 -17.99 20.19
C GLU A 275 7.08 -17.17 20.35
N GLU A 276 7.10 -15.90 19.99
CA GLU A 276 5.94 -15.02 19.98
C GLU A 276 4.84 -15.58 19.07
N ARG A 277 5.19 -15.99 17.85
CA ARG A 277 4.30 -16.72 16.93
C ARG A 277 3.68 -17.95 17.58
N ARG A 278 4.48 -18.80 18.21
CA ARG A 278 3.98 -20.02 18.89
C ARG A 278 2.99 -19.69 20.01
N ARG A 279 3.24 -18.64 20.78
CA ARG A 279 2.32 -18.18 21.84
C ARG A 279 1.01 -17.65 21.26
N THR A 280 1.07 -16.88 20.19
CA THR A 280 -0.12 -16.32 19.56
C THR A 280 -0.99 -17.42 18.94
N ILE A 281 -0.38 -18.37 18.21
CA ILE A 281 -1.09 -19.53 17.66
C ILE A 281 -1.75 -20.35 18.77
N ALA A 282 -1.01 -20.68 19.84
CA ALA A 282 -1.57 -21.44 20.97
C ALA A 282 -2.75 -20.71 21.65
N ARG A 283 -2.68 -19.37 21.76
CA ARG A 283 -3.79 -18.56 22.29
C ARG A 283 -5.00 -18.58 21.36
N ILE A 284 -4.80 -18.55 20.04
CA ILE A 284 -5.88 -18.62 19.06
C ILE A 284 -6.54 -19.99 19.14
N GLU A 285 -5.76 -21.07 19.11
CA GLU A 285 -6.26 -22.45 19.24
C GLU A 285 -7.04 -22.65 20.56
N GLU A 286 -6.54 -22.11 21.68
CA GLU A 286 -7.28 -22.16 22.95
C GLU A 286 -8.60 -21.39 22.91
N THR A 287 -8.63 -20.26 22.20
CA THR A 287 -9.83 -19.43 22.04
C THR A 287 -10.85 -20.12 21.12
N GLU A 288 -10.38 -20.71 20.03
CA GLU A 288 -11.20 -21.48 19.09
C GLU A 288 -11.76 -22.76 19.74
N ALA A 289 -10.96 -23.45 20.56
CA ALA A 289 -11.41 -24.63 21.31
C ALA A 289 -12.52 -24.32 22.32
N LYS A 290 -12.63 -23.06 22.77
CA LYS A 290 -13.69 -22.57 23.68
C LYS A 290 -14.88 -21.97 22.94
N ARG A 291 -14.77 -21.77 21.62
CA ARG A 291 -15.84 -21.20 20.81
C ARG A 291 -16.85 -22.32 20.51
N ASP A 292 -18.13 -22.02 20.68
CA ASP A 292 -19.18 -22.92 20.19
C ASP A 292 -18.96 -23.13 18.68
N PRO A 293 -19.14 -24.37 18.19
CA PRO A 293 -19.00 -24.62 16.76
C PRO A 293 -19.92 -23.64 16.00
N PRO A 294 -19.44 -23.06 14.88
CA PRO A 294 -20.28 -22.19 14.09
C PRO A 294 -21.59 -22.92 13.77
N PRO A 295 -22.75 -22.23 13.76
CA PRO A 295 -24.02 -22.86 13.44
C PRO A 295 -23.85 -23.60 12.12
N ALA A 296 -24.19 -24.89 12.13
CA ALA A 296 -24.01 -25.75 10.98
C ALA A 296 -24.91 -25.24 9.85
N VAL A 297 -24.33 -24.47 8.93
CA VAL A 297 -25.03 -24.08 7.70
C VAL A 297 -25.30 -25.37 6.94
N SER A 298 -26.54 -25.85 7.04
CA SER A 298 -26.91 -27.11 6.42
C SER A 298 -26.88 -26.97 4.90
N ARG A 299 -26.52 -28.06 4.20
CA ARG A 299 -26.64 -28.14 2.74
C ARG A 299 -28.02 -27.70 2.24
N ALA A 300 -29.07 -28.06 2.97
CA ALA A 300 -30.45 -27.66 2.67
C ALA A 300 -30.62 -26.14 2.69
N MET A 301 -30.02 -25.45 3.67
CA MET A 301 -30.07 -23.99 3.80
C MET A 301 -29.33 -23.29 2.66
N VAL A 302 -28.19 -23.82 2.22
CA VAL A 302 -27.45 -23.28 1.07
C VAL A 302 -28.23 -23.48 -0.24
N GLU A 303 -28.77 -24.68 -0.46
CA GLU A 303 -29.59 -24.99 -1.64
C GLU A 303 -30.83 -24.11 -1.70
N ASP A 304 -31.49 -23.89 -0.57
CA ASP A 304 -32.67 -23.04 -0.43
C ASP A 304 -32.35 -21.55 -0.70
N MET A 305 -31.21 -21.04 -0.21
CA MET A 305 -30.68 -19.72 -0.53
C MET A 305 -30.32 -19.55 -2.02
N SER A 306 -29.65 -20.55 -2.61
CA SER A 306 -29.31 -20.55 -4.03
C SER A 306 -30.55 -20.57 -4.92
N ASN A 307 -31.57 -21.32 -4.54
CA ASN A 307 -32.85 -21.37 -5.25
C ASN A 307 -33.62 -20.05 -5.14
N ALA A 308 -33.61 -19.41 -3.97
CA ALA A 308 -34.20 -18.09 -3.77
C ALA A 308 -33.51 -17.01 -4.62
N TYR A 309 -32.17 -17.06 -4.72
CA TYR A 309 -31.41 -16.15 -5.57
C TYR A 309 -31.68 -16.37 -7.06
N ALA A 310 -31.67 -17.62 -7.54
CA ALA A 310 -31.97 -17.95 -8.93
C ALA A 310 -33.42 -17.59 -9.32
N ALA A 311 -34.37 -17.68 -8.38
CA ALA A 311 -35.74 -17.19 -8.59
C ALA A 311 -35.77 -15.65 -8.73
N TRP A 312 -35.01 -14.93 -7.91
CA TRP A 312 -34.89 -13.48 -8.00
C TRP A 312 -34.24 -13.02 -9.32
N GLU A 313 -33.15 -13.67 -9.77
CA GLU A 313 -32.52 -13.34 -11.05
C GLU A 313 -33.48 -13.50 -12.24
N ARG A 314 -34.22 -14.62 -12.28
CA ARG A 314 -35.25 -14.85 -13.31
C ARG A 314 -36.35 -13.80 -13.29
N ASP A 315 -36.82 -13.42 -12.11
CA ASP A 315 -37.85 -12.38 -11.96
C ASP A 315 -37.35 -11.00 -12.43
N VAL A 316 -36.08 -10.68 -12.19
CA VAL A 316 -35.43 -9.44 -12.67
C VAL A 316 -35.30 -9.47 -14.19
N GLU A 317 -34.85 -10.59 -14.77
CA GLU A 317 -34.75 -10.76 -16.22
C GLU A 317 -36.11 -10.69 -16.91
N GLU A 318 -37.13 -11.39 -16.39
CA GLU A 318 -38.49 -11.36 -16.94
C GLU A 318 -39.13 -9.96 -16.82
N SER A 319 -38.86 -9.25 -15.72
CA SER A 319 -39.35 -7.86 -15.54
C SER A 319 -38.67 -6.89 -16.49
N ALA A 320 -37.36 -7.07 -16.74
CA ALA A 320 -36.63 -6.29 -17.74
C ALA A 320 -37.18 -6.52 -19.16
N VAL A 321 -37.59 -7.76 -19.48
CA VAL A 321 -38.23 -8.11 -20.76
C VAL A 321 -39.65 -7.55 -20.87
N ARG A 322 -40.48 -7.64 -19.81
CA ARG A 322 -41.87 -7.13 -19.80
C ARG A 322 -41.97 -5.62 -19.89
N ASN A 323 -41.01 -4.89 -19.32
CA ASN A 323 -40.99 -3.43 -19.30
C ASN A 323 -40.47 -2.80 -20.61
N GLY A 324 -40.33 -3.57 -21.70
CA GLY A 324 -40.28 -3.05 -23.06
C GLY A 324 -38.98 -2.32 -23.44
N GLY A 325 -37.83 -2.74 -22.90
CA GLY A 325 -36.54 -2.28 -23.39
C GLY A 325 -36.25 -2.84 -24.79
N SER A 326 -36.64 -2.13 -25.85
CA SER A 326 -36.20 -2.43 -27.21
C SER A 326 -34.68 -2.38 -27.28
N ALA A 327 -34.05 -3.41 -27.86
CA ALA A 327 -32.64 -3.43 -28.22
C ALA A 327 -32.32 -2.27 -29.19
N GLY A 328 -31.82 -1.14 -28.68
CA GLY A 328 -31.39 -0.02 -29.53
C GLY A 328 -31.37 1.39 -28.93
N GLY A 329 -31.83 1.61 -27.70
CA GLY A 329 -31.75 2.92 -27.04
C GLY A 329 -30.81 2.90 -25.83
N GLU A 330 -29.87 3.85 -25.75
CA GLU A 330 -28.98 4.00 -24.58
C GLU A 330 -29.79 4.10 -23.27
N PRO A 331 -29.44 3.34 -22.22
CA PRO A 331 -30.18 3.37 -20.98
C PRO A 331 -29.91 4.68 -20.23
N ARG A 332 -30.95 5.51 -20.05
CA ARG A 332 -30.91 6.58 -19.04
C ARG A 332 -30.87 5.94 -17.64
N ILE A 333 -29.79 6.20 -16.91
CA ILE A 333 -29.60 5.76 -15.53
C ILE A 333 -30.68 6.42 -14.66
N ARG A 334 -31.67 5.65 -14.20
CA ARG A 334 -32.54 6.03 -13.09
C ARG A 334 -31.81 5.80 -11.77
N SER A 335 -32.07 6.64 -10.77
CA SER A 335 -31.42 6.56 -9.47
C SER A 335 -31.77 5.25 -8.75
N HIS A 336 -30.93 4.81 -7.80
CA HIS A 336 -31.17 3.58 -7.04
C HIS A 336 -32.49 3.61 -6.24
N ALA A 337 -32.98 4.81 -5.91
CA ALA A 337 -34.26 5.03 -5.24
C ALA A 337 -35.48 4.80 -6.16
N ASP A 338 -35.34 5.06 -7.46
CA ASP A 338 -36.41 4.86 -8.46
C ASP A 338 -36.57 3.38 -8.88
N ARG A 339 -35.58 2.52 -8.59
CA ARG A 339 -35.65 1.07 -8.88
C ARG A 339 -36.40 0.28 -7.81
N THR A 340 -36.46 0.80 -6.58
CA THR A 340 -37.06 0.11 -5.43
C THR A 340 -38.56 0.36 -5.28
N SER A 341 -39.14 1.38 -5.94
CA SER A 341 -40.59 1.64 -5.87
C SER A 341 -41.44 0.78 -6.80
N ASP A 342 -40.88 0.34 -7.93
CA ASP A 342 -41.64 -0.32 -9.00
C ASP A 342 -41.43 -1.84 -9.07
N LEU A 343 -40.56 -2.40 -8.22
CA LEU A 343 -40.26 -3.82 -8.16
C LEU A 343 -40.58 -4.37 -6.77
N GLU A 344 -41.87 -4.43 -6.43
CA GLU A 344 -42.40 -5.38 -5.44
C GLU A 344 -42.32 -6.81 -6.00
N LEU A 345 -41.11 -7.27 -6.33
CA LEU A 345 -40.87 -8.64 -6.73
C LEU A 345 -41.09 -9.52 -5.50
N ALA A 346 -42.11 -10.36 -5.52
CA ALA A 346 -42.40 -11.33 -4.47
C ALA A 346 -41.17 -12.21 -4.13
N SER A 347 -40.24 -12.40 -5.08
CA SER A 347 -38.98 -13.11 -4.87
C SER A 347 -37.92 -12.29 -4.11
N TYR A 348 -37.92 -10.95 -4.23
CA TYR A 348 -37.06 -10.07 -3.41
C TYR A 348 -37.55 -10.03 -1.96
N ALA A 349 -38.87 -9.95 -1.74
CA ALA A 349 -39.45 -10.04 -0.40
C ALA A 349 -39.12 -11.39 0.26
N LYS A 350 -39.26 -12.50 -0.48
CA LYS A 350 -38.85 -13.83 0.01
C LYS A 350 -37.36 -13.94 0.32
N LEU A 351 -36.49 -13.41 -0.53
CA LEU A 351 -35.04 -13.43 -0.29
C LEU A 351 -34.67 -12.54 0.92
N SER A 352 -35.27 -11.36 1.03
CA SER A 352 -35.10 -10.42 2.13
C SER A 352 -35.60 -11.02 3.45
N ASP A 353 -36.82 -11.56 3.49
CA ASP A 353 -37.38 -12.19 4.69
C ASP A 353 -36.54 -13.40 5.12
N LYS A 354 -36.02 -14.17 4.16
CA LYS A 354 -35.12 -15.30 4.43
C LYS A 354 -33.81 -14.81 5.04
N LEU A 355 -33.16 -13.83 4.43
CA LEU A 355 -31.93 -13.23 4.97
C LEU A 355 -32.17 -12.62 6.36
N VAL A 356 -33.31 -11.97 6.59
CA VAL A 356 -33.69 -11.40 7.89
C VAL A 356 -33.98 -12.47 8.94
N SER A 357 -34.41 -13.67 8.53
CA SER A 357 -34.65 -14.80 9.44
C SER A 357 -33.38 -15.52 9.90
N LEU A 358 -32.24 -15.28 9.23
CA LEU A 358 -30.95 -15.84 9.60
C LEU A 358 -30.33 -15.10 10.78
N SER A 359 -29.60 -15.83 11.63
CA SER A 359 -28.72 -15.23 12.62
C SER A 359 -27.59 -14.44 11.94
N ASP A 360 -26.94 -13.55 12.68
CA ASP A 360 -25.80 -12.79 12.14
C ASP A 360 -24.65 -13.72 11.74
N GLU A 361 -24.43 -14.81 12.50
CA GLU A 361 -23.42 -15.83 12.16
C GLU A 361 -23.75 -16.57 10.85
N GLU A 362 -25.02 -16.91 10.64
CA GLU A 362 -25.51 -17.59 9.44
C GLU A 362 -25.39 -16.73 8.18
N ARG A 363 -25.65 -15.42 8.30
CA ARG A 363 -25.47 -14.46 7.18
C ARG A 363 -24.01 -14.32 6.79
N VAL A 364 -23.11 -14.24 7.78
CA VAL A 364 -21.67 -14.15 7.53
C VAL A 364 -21.15 -15.41 6.83
N ALA A 365 -21.58 -16.59 7.27
CA ALA A 365 -21.21 -17.85 6.64
C ALA A 365 -21.73 -17.98 5.19
N LEU A 366 -22.95 -17.51 4.91
CA LEU A 366 -23.50 -17.49 3.55
C LEU A 366 -22.80 -16.49 2.62
N VAL A 367 -22.38 -15.33 3.13
CA VAL A 367 -21.58 -14.36 2.36
C VAL A 367 -20.19 -14.91 2.05
N ALA A 368 -19.55 -15.59 3.02
CA ALA A 368 -18.27 -16.27 2.81
C ALA A 368 -18.39 -17.32 1.68
N LEU A 369 -19.42 -18.17 1.75
CA LEU A 369 -19.70 -19.19 0.72
C LEU A 369 -20.02 -18.56 -0.66
N GLY A 370 -20.77 -17.46 -0.69
CA GLY A 370 -21.11 -16.75 -1.93
C GLY A 370 -19.93 -16.04 -2.60
N TRP A 371 -18.95 -15.57 -1.81
CA TRP A 371 -17.72 -14.96 -2.33
C TRP A 371 -16.83 -16.00 -3.01
N PHE A 372 -16.73 -17.21 -2.44
CA PHE A 372 -15.99 -18.32 -3.04
C PHE A 372 -16.71 -18.95 -4.24
N ALA A 373 -18.05 -19.03 -4.24
CA ALA A 373 -18.81 -19.52 -5.39
C ALA A 373 -18.68 -18.64 -6.65
N ARG A 374 -18.29 -17.36 -6.51
CA ARG A 374 -18.00 -16.46 -7.64
C ARG A 374 -16.59 -16.62 -8.23
N GLY A 375 -15.72 -17.41 -7.61
CA GLY A 375 -14.41 -17.81 -8.15
C GLY A 375 -14.42 -19.31 -8.49
N GLN A 376 -14.30 -19.64 -9.77
CA GLN A 376 -14.28 -21.00 -10.35
C GLN A 376 -13.62 -22.09 -9.47
N ILE A 377 -14.38 -22.73 -8.57
CA ILE A 377 -13.99 -23.99 -7.91
C ILE A 377 -15.16 -24.96 -8.07
N ALA A 378 -14.95 -25.98 -8.92
CA ALA A 378 -15.98 -26.99 -9.23
C ALA A 378 -16.21 -28.01 -8.10
N ASP A 379 -15.44 -27.93 -7.01
CA ASP A 379 -15.50 -28.87 -5.89
C ASP A 379 -16.03 -28.19 -4.61
N TRP A 380 -17.33 -28.38 -4.39
CA TRP A 380 -18.12 -27.73 -3.34
C TRP A 380 -17.71 -28.17 -1.92
N ALA A 381 -17.23 -29.40 -1.74
CA ALA A 381 -16.80 -29.89 -0.44
C ALA A 381 -15.53 -29.17 0.05
N ARG A 382 -14.61 -28.90 -0.88
CA ARG A 382 -13.33 -28.23 -0.61
C ARG A 382 -13.50 -26.73 -0.37
N ALA A 383 -14.42 -26.08 -1.09
CA ALA A 383 -14.75 -24.67 -0.88
C ALA A 383 -15.45 -24.44 0.48
N HIS A 384 -16.30 -25.38 0.90
CA HIS A 384 -16.97 -25.35 2.21
C HIS A 384 -15.99 -25.56 3.38
N GLU A 385 -15.05 -26.51 3.27
CA GLU A 385 -13.98 -26.67 4.27
C GLU A 385 -13.12 -25.41 4.40
N GLN A 386 -12.72 -24.79 3.29
CA GLN A 386 -11.91 -23.57 3.30
C GLN A 386 -12.65 -22.34 3.85
N ALA A 387 -13.96 -22.24 3.60
CA ALA A 387 -14.78 -21.13 4.09
C ALA A 387 -15.01 -21.21 5.62
N ILE A 388 -15.16 -22.42 6.17
CA ILE A 388 -15.29 -22.65 7.62
C ILE A 388 -14.04 -22.13 8.35
N ASP A 389 -12.85 -22.44 7.85
CA ASP A 389 -11.57 -22.01 8.45
C ASP A 389 -11.37 -20.49 8.43
N MET A 390 -12.00 -19.76 7.50
CA MET A 390 -11.87 -18.29 7.36
C MET A 390 -12.96 -17.49 8.07
N THR A 391 -13.98 -18.17 8.62
CA THR A 391 -15.15 -17.53 9.25
C THR A 391 -14.78 -16.60 10.42
N PRO A 392 -13.78 -16.91 11.28
CA PRO A 392 -13.35 -16.01 12.35
C PRO A 392 -12.82 -14.66 11.86
N SER A 393 -12.04 -14.63 10.77
CA SER A 393 -11.41 -13.42 10.23
C SER A 393 -12.37 -12.55 9.42
N LEU A 394 -13.39 -13.14 8.79
CA LEU A 394 -14.43 -12.41 8.06
C LEU A 394 -15.36 -11.61 8.98
N CYS A 395 -15.57 -12.05 10.23
CA CYS A 395 -16.35 -11.32 11.23
C CYS A 395 -15.73 -9.96 11.60
N GLU A 396 -14.40 -9.81 11.58
CA GLU A 396 -13.71 -8.52 11.85
C GLU A 396 -13.80 -7.56 10.66
N VAL A 397 -13.68 -8.07 9.44
CA VAL A 397 -13.74 -7.26 8.20
C VAL A 397 -15.16 -6.73 7.94
N TYR A 398 -16.19 -7.47 8.36
CA TYR A 398 -17.58 -7.10 8.09
C TYR A 398 -18.11 -5.92 8.93
N GLN A 399 -17.45 -5.56 10.04
CA GLN A 399 -17.80 -4.35 10.78
C GLN A 399 -17.41 -3.04 10.07
N ILE A 400 -16.62 -3.08 8.97
CA ILE A 400 -15.96 -1.89 8.42
C ILE A 400 -16.41 -1.43 7.02
N GLY A 401 -17.26 -2.15 6.26
CA GLY A 401 -17.99 -1.44 5.19
C GLY A 401 -18.48 -2.22 3.98
N LEU A 402 -19.72 -1.87 3.60
CA LEU A 402 -20.24 -2.01 2.24
C LEU A 402 -20.01 -0.71 1.47
N GLY A 403 -19.34 -0.79 0.31
CA GLY A 403 -19.24 0.34 -0.61
C GLY A 403 -18.53 0.03 -1.93
N ARG A 404 -19.30 -0.41 -2.95
CA ARG A 404 -19.16 -0.23 -4.43
C ARG A 404 -17.79 -0.58 -5.10
N HIS A 405 -17.72 -1.29 -6.23
CA HIS A 405 -18.23 -0.91 -7.56
C HIS A 405 -18.31 -2.08 -8.56
N TRP A 406 -19.32 -2.01 -9.45
CA TRP A 406 -19.36 -2.57 -10.80
C TRP A 406 -18.80 -1.52 -11.78
N LEU A 407 -17.99 -1.91 -12.77
CA LEU A 407 -17.51 -1.02 -13.83
C LEU A 407 -18.38 -1.18 -15.09
N PRO A 408 -19.09 -0.13 -15.55
CA PRO A 408 -19.89 -0.15 -16.77
C PRO A 408 -18.99 -0.11 -18.03
N GLY A 409 -19.24 -0.97 -19.03
CA GLY A 409 -18.67 -0.77 -20.37
C GLY A 409 -18.40 -1.99 -21.28
N LEU A 410 -18.74 -3.23 -20.91
CA LEU A 410 -18.51 -4.40 -21.79
C LEU A 410 -19.81 -5.22 -21.95
N ASP A 411 -20.41 -5.12 -23.14
CA ASP A 411 -21.66 -5.79 -23.53
C ASP A 411 -21.50 -7.27 -23.95
N ARG A 412 -20.48 -7.98 -23.48
CA ARG A 412 -20.30 -9.43 -23.69
C ARG A 412 -19.49 -10.06 -22.56
N TRP A 413 -19.92 -11.24 -22.10
CA TRP A 413 -19.09 -12.15 -21.31
C TRP A 413 -18.13 -12.86 -22.27
N GLU A 414 -16.85 -12.49 -22.27
CA GLU A 414 -15.81 -13.32 -22.86
C GLU A 414 -15.07 -14.07 -21.76
N SER A 415 -14.91 -15.37 -21.95
CA SER A 415 -14.19 -16.25 -21.05
C SER A 415 -12.71 -15.86 -21.05
N ILE A 416 -12.17 -15.57 -19.86
CA ILE A 416 -10.73 -15.50 -19.65
C ILE A 416 -10.19 -16.94 -19.80
N PRO A 417 -9.18 -17.21 -20.65
CA PRO A 417 -8.53 -18.50 -20.69
C PRO A 417 -7.89 -18.75 -19.32
N ALA A 418 -8.19 -19.90 -18.72
CA ALA A 418 -7.66 -20.31 -17.42
C ALA A 418 -6.13 -20.19 -17.36
N PRO A 419 -5.55 -19.68 -16.25
CA PRO A 419 -4.12 -19.82 -16.03
C PRO A 419 -3.82 -21.23 -15.53
N PHE A 420 -3.09 -21.97 -16.37
CA PHE A 420 -2.08 -22.97 -16.01
C PHE A 420 -2.50 -24.22 -15.22
N SER A 421 -2.47 -25.35 -15.93
CA SER A 421 -2.16 -26.67 -15.36
C SER A 421 -0.66 -26.76 -15.03
N PRO A 422 -0.26 -27.32 -13.88
CA PRO A 422 1.15 -27.59 -13.60
C PRO A 422 1.64 -28.75 -14.49
N GLY A 423 2.68 -28.54 -15.30
CA GLY A 423 3.38 -29.66 -15.94
C GLY A 423 3.97 -29.49 -17.36
N GLN A 424 4.10 -28.29 -17.93
CA GLN A 424 4.79 -28.15 -19.21
C GLN A 424 5.91 -27.10 -19.16
N SER A 425 7.16 -27.58 -19.27
CA SER A 425 8.30 -26.80 -19.73
C SER A 425 8.05 -26.30 -21.15
N TYR A 426 8.53 -25.11 -21.54
CA TYR A 426 9.44 -24.97 -22.69
C TYR A 426 10.02 -23.55 -22.84
N GLN A 427 11.21 -23.55 -23.44
CA GLN A 427 12.11 -22.46 -23.82
C GLN A 427 11.41 -21.38 -24.66
N TYR A 428 11.55 -20.10 -24.29
CA TYR A 428 12.54 -19.13 -24.80
C TYR A 428 12.53 -17.86 -23.94
#